data_AF-A0A5C4NFC2-F1
#
_entry.id   AF-A0A5C4NFC2-F1
#
_cell.length_a   1.000
_cell.length_b   1.000
_cell.length_c   1.000
_cell.angle_alpha   90.00
_cell.angle_beta   90.00
_cell.angle_gamma   90.00
#
_symmetry.space_group_name_H-M   'P 1'
#
loop_
_entity.id
_entity.type
_entity.pdbx_description
1 polymer ?
#
loop_
_entity_poly.entity_id
_entity_poly.type
_entity_poly.pdbx_seq_one_letter_code
_entity_poly.pdbx_strand_id
1 'polypeptide(L)'
;MFLDHPIITATNSFTEPDRIERLTRVYGYAAALADQAANVGFIEKVAQIHDHKGTLIVFWHEAPNEVEKQYFVQAWASKIGDGSTNVEHEI
;
A
#
# COMPACT_ATOMS: atom_id res chain seq x y z
N MET A 1 -7.46 16.57 11.85
CA MET A 1 -6.09 16.31 11.34
C MET A 1 -6.24 15.95 9.87
N PHE A 2 -5.59 16.67 8.95
CA PHE A 2 -5.48 16.23 7.57
C PHE A 2 -4.42 15.12 7.59
N LEU A 3 -4.79 13.91 7.18
CA LEU A 3 -3.82 12.84 6.97
C LEU A 3 -3.17 13.13 5.62
N ASP A 4 -1.85 13.28 5.59
CA ASP A 4 -1.11 13.24 4.33
C ASP A 4 -1.18 11.81 3.81
N HIS A 5 -2.21 11.55 3.02
CA HIS A 5 -2.41 10.25 2.39
C HIS A 5 -1.36 10.04 1.29
N PRO A 6 -0.91 8.80 1.06
CA PRO A 6 0.12 8.53 0.07
C PRO A 6 -0.37 8.86 -1.33
N ILE A 7 0.59 9.20 -2.19
CA ILE A 7 0.33 9.31 -3.63
C ILE A 7 0.03 7.90 -4.17
N ILE A 8 -1.02 7.76 -4.98
CA ILE A 8 -1.41 6.49 -5.60
C ILE A 8 -1.19 6.56 -7.11
N THR A 9 -0.42 5.62 -7.64
CA THR A 9 -0.06 5.58 -9.07
C THR A 9 -0.07 4.14 -9.59
N ALA A 10 -0.24 3.96 -10.90
CA ALA A 10 -0.15 2.64 -11.50
C ALA A 10 0.38 2.75 -12.93
N THR A 11 1.12 1.73 -13.37
CA THR A 11 1.47 1.58 -14.79
C THR A 11 0.19 1.44 -15.61
N ASN A 12 0.12 2.14 -16.76
CA ASN A 12 -1.03 2.14 -17.67
C ASN A 12 -2.38 2.57 -17.04
N SER A 13 -2.37 3.38 -15.98
CA SER A 13 -3.60 3.81 -15.28
C SER A 13 -4.65 4.49 -16.18
N PHE A 14 -4.23 5.07 -17.30
CA PHE A 14 -5.13 5.69 -18.28
C PHE A 14 -6.01 4.67 -19.02
N THR A 15 -5.52 3.44 -19.22
CA THR A 15 -6.23 2.36 -19.90
C THR A 15 -6.69 1.25 -18.95
N GLU A 16 -6.11 1.18 -17.75
CA GLU A 16 -6.41 0.20 -16.68
C GLU A 16 -6.71 0.94 -15.36
N PRO A 17 -7.79 1.75 -15.28
CA PRO A 17 -8.08 2.60 -14.13
C PRO A 17 -8.42 1.81 -12.85
N ASP A 18 -8.87 0.57 -13.00
CA ASP A 18 -9.16 -0.36 -11.90
C ASP A 18 -7.93 -0.64 -11.03
N ARG A 19 -6.72 -0.47 -11.57
CA ARG A 19 -5.47 -0.58 -10.81
C ARG A 19 -5.38 0.48 -9.70
N ILE A 20 -5.79 1.71 -9.98
CA ILE A 20 -5.82 2.78 -8.98
C ILE A 20 -6.86 2.45 -7.91
N GLU A 21 -8.04 1.99 -8.32
CA GLU A 21 -9.10 1.58 -7.37
C GLU A 21 -8.66 0.42 -6.48
N ARG A 22 -7.91 -0.55 -7.02
CA ARG A 22 -7.29 -1.63 -6.24
C ARG A 22 -6.32 -1.06 -5.21
N LEU A 23 -5.41 -0.18 -5.61
CA LEU A 23 -4.44 0.42 -4.69
C LEU A 23 -5.10 1.24 -3.57
N THR A 24 -6.16 2.00 -3.87
CA THR A 24 -6.94 2.69 -2.84
C THR A 24 -7.51 1.73 -1.80
N ARG A 25 -8.04 0.57 -2.23
CA ARG A 25 -8.53 -0.47 -1.33
C ARG A 25 -7.39 -1.12 -0.54
N VAL A 26 -6.27 -1.42 -1.19
CA VAL A 26 -5.08 -2.03 -0.57
C VAL A 26 -4.52 -1.13 0.51
N TYR A 27 -4.42 0.18 0.25
CA TYR A 27 -4.02 1.16 1.25
C TYR A 27 -4.99 1.19 2.44
N GLY A 28 -6.30 1.25 2.18
CA GLY A 28 -7.31 1.23 3.23
C GLY A 28 -7.22 -0.02 4.12
N TYR A 29 -6.97 -1.19 3.54
CA TYR A 29 -6.78 -2.43 4.28
C TYR A 29 -5.51 -2.40 5.13
N ALA A 30 -4.38 -1.98 4.54
CA ALA A 30 -3.11 -1.88 5.27
C ALA A 30 -3.22 -0.89 6.46
N ALA A 31 -3.88 0.25 6.25
CA ALA A 31 -4.17 1.21 7.30
C ALA A 31 -5.08 0.62 8.40
N ALA A 32 -6.08 -0.19 8.04
CA ALA A 32 -6.94 -0.85 9.02
C ALA A 32 -6.19 -1.91 9.84
N LEU A 33 -5.25 -2.64 9.24
CA LEU A 33 -4.37 -3.57 9.98
C LEU A 33 -3.45 -2.83 10.95
N ALA A 34 -2.89 -1.69 10.53
CA ALA A 34 -2.07 -0.85 11.39
C ALA A 34 -2.87 -0.28 12.58
N ASP A 35 -4.09 0.19 12.32
CA ASP A 35 -5.01 0.68 13.36
C ASP A 35 -5.36 -0.43 14.36
N GLN A 36 -5.71 -1.63 13.87
CA GLN A 36 -5.96 -2.80 14.73
C GLN A 36 -4.75 -3.17 15.61
N ALA A 37 -3.54 -2.99 15.09
CA ALA A 37 -2.29 -3.24 15.82
C ALA A 37 -1.84 -2.08 16.72
N ALA A 38 -2.64 -1.01 16.82
CA ALA A 38 -2.31 0.24 17.51
C ALA A 38 -1.01 0.91 17.01
N ASN A 39 -0.63 0.68 15.74
CA ASN A 39 0.50 1.34 15.10
C ASN A 39 0.06 2.68 14.48
N VAL A 40 -0.17 3.66 15.35
CA VAL A 40 -0.74 4.97 14.98
C VAL A 40 0.14 5.81 14.06
N GLY A 41 1.45 5.56 14.01
CA GLY A 41 2.40 6.31 13.17
C GLY A 41 2.62 5.73 11.78
N PHE A 42 1.91 4.66 11.43
CA PHE A 42 2.12 3.94 10.17
C PHE A 42 1.79 4.79 8.95
N ILE A 43 0.69 5.56 9.00
CA ILE A 43 0.17 6.31 7.85
C ILE A 43 1.17 7.37 7.41
N GLU A 44 1.78 8.07 8.37
CA GLU A 44 2.75 9.14 8.12
C GLU A 44 4.05 8.64 7.48
N LYS A 45 4.34 7.33 7.56
CA LYS A 45 5.54 6.75 6.96
C LYS A 45 5.37 6.40 5.49
N VAL A 46 4.14 6.26 4.97
CA VAL A 46 3.89 5.82 3.59
C VAL A 46 3.84 7.03 2.67
N ALA A 47 4.81 7.15 1.75
CA ALA A 47 4.90 8.26 0.82
C ALA A 47 4.05 8.03 -0.45
N GLN A 48 4.16 6.84 -1.02
CA GLN A 48 3.52 6.49 -2.28
C GLN A 48 3.30 4.97 -2.34
N ILE A 49 2.23 4.57 -3.02
CA ILE A 49 2.06 3.20 -3.49
C ILE A 49 1.92 3.18 -5.01
N HIS A 50 2.56 2.20 -5.62
CA HIS A 50 2.60 2.04 -7.07
C HIS A 50 2.34 0.59 -7.49
N ASP A 51 1.45 0.39 -8.46
CA ASP A 51 1.29 -0.89 -9.13
C ASP A 51 2.17 -0.91 -10.39
N HIS A 52 3.27 -1.66 -10.31
CA HIS A 52 4.16 -1.91 -11.42
C HIS A 52 3.85 -3.26 -12.06
N LYS A 53 2.85 -3.31 -12.93
CA LYS A 53 2.50 -4.50 -13.72
C LYS A 53 2.24 -5.75 -12.87
N GLY A 54 1.53 -5.61 -11.74
CA GLY A 54 1.24 -6.73 -10.83
C GLY A 54 2.28 -6.94 -9.72
N THR A 55 3.17 -5.98 -9.51
CA THR A 55 3.99 -5.88 -8.30
C THR A 55 3.59 -4.61 -7.57
N LEU A 56 3.27 -4.71 -6.28
CA LEU A 56 3.03 -3.55 -5.43
C LEU A 56 4.38 -3.00 -4.95
N ILE A 57 4.69 -1.76 -5.27
CA ILE A 57 5.84 -1.05 -4.73
C ILE A 57 5.34 -0.02 -3.71
N VAL A 58 5.85 -0.10 -2.49
CA VAL A 58 5.54 0.84 -1.40
C VAL A 58 6.77 1.70 -1.13
N PHE A 59 6.63 3.00 -1.33
CA PHE A 59 7.67 3.99 -1.02
C PHE A 59 7.43 4.58 0.36
N TRP A 60 8.50 4.70 1.14
CA TRP A 60 8.42 5.12 2.53
C TRP A 60 9.21 6.42 2.77
N HIS A 61 8.64 7.33 3.57
CA HIS A 61 9.40 8.46 4.11
C HIS A 61 10.42 8.03 5.17
N GLU A 62 10.13 6.94 5.87
CA GLU A 62 10.97 6.35 6.90
C GLU A 62 10.95 4.82 6.77
N ALA A 63 12.10 4.17 6.92
CA ALA A 63 12.25 2.73 6.77
C ALA A 63 11.17 1.94 7.55
N PRO A 64 10.44 1.02 6.89
CA PRO A 64 9.46 0.18 7.58
C PRO A 64 10.14 -0.95 8.36
N ASN A 65 9.55 -1.33 9.48
CA ASN A 65 9.88 -2.59 10.15
C ASN A 65 9.15 -3.78 9.49
N GLU A 66 9.48 -5.00 9.90
CA GLU A 66 8.89 -6.21 9.30
C GLU A 66 7.36 -6.29 9.48
N VAL A 67 6.82 -5.83 10.60
CA VAL A 67 5.36 -5.84 10.83
C VAL A 67 4.66 -4.89 9.85
N GLU A 68 5.23 -3.69 9.64
CA GLU A 68 4.69 -2.69 8.71
C GLU A 68 4.72 -3.18 7.27
N LYS A 69 5.79 -3.87 6.87
CA LYS A 69 5.87 -4.52 5.56
C LYS A 69 4.76 -5.56 5.39
N GLN A 70 4.50 -6.37 6.43
CA GLN A 70 3.49 -7.41 6.38
C GLN A 70 2.06 -6.89 6.18
N TYR A 71 1.74 -5.65 6.56
CA TYR A 71 0.41 -5.09 6.28
C TYR A 71 0.12 -5.02 4.79
N PHE A 72 1.10 -4.61 3.99
CA PHE A 72 0.95 -4.54 2.53
C PHE A 72 0.99 -5.92 1.87
N VAL A 73 1.82 -6.85 2.37
CA VAL A 73 1.81 -8.25 1.90
C VAL A 73 0.43 -8.89 2.11
N GLN A 74 -0.16 -8.71 3.29
CA GLN A 74 -1.50 -9.24 3.59
C GLN A 74 -2.58 -8.56 2.74
N ALA A 75 -2.53 -7.24 2.60
CA ALA A 75 -3.49 -6.51 1.77
C ALA A 75 -3.41 -6.93 0.30
N TRP A 76 -2.21 -7.09 -0.25
CA TRP A 76 -1.97 -7.49 -1.64
C TRP A 76 -2.41 -8.94 -1.92
N ALA A 77 -2.12 -9.85 -1.00
CA ALA A 77 -2.51 -11.26 -1.09
C ALA A 77 -4.02 -11.50 -0.91
N SER A 78 -4.76 -10.50 -0.41
CA SER A 78 -6.19 -10.62 -0.14
C SER A 78 -7.05 -10.50 -1.42
N LYS A 79 -8.36 -10.70 -1.27
CA LYS A 79 -9.34 -10.54 -2.37
C LYS A 79 -9.49 -9.11 -2.88
N ILE A 80 -8.97 -8.11 -2.16
CA ILE A 80 -8.99 -6.72 -2.62
C ILE A 80 -7.72 -6.34 -3.40
N GLY A 81 -6.64 -7.11 -3.25
CA GLY A 81 -5.38 -6.94 -3.96
C GLY A 81 -5.34 -7.73 -5.26
N ASP A 82 -4.18 -8.29 -5.60
CA ASP A 82 -4.02 -9.15 -6.78
C ASP A 82 -3.95 -10.65 -6.44
N GLY A 83 -3.93 -10.99 -5.15
CA GLY A 83 -3.88 -12.36 -4.65
C GLY A 83 -2.47 -12.96 -4.54
N SER A 84 -1.43 -12.19 -4.85
CA SER A 84 -0.02 -12.58 -4.75
C SER A 84 0.64 -11.95 -3.52
N THR A 85 1.92 -12.30 -3.29
CA THR A 85 2.76 -11.67 -2.26
C THR A 85 3.86 -10.80 -2.89
N ASN A 86 3.69 -10.35 -4.13
CA ASN A 86 4.68 -9.56 -4.86
C ASN A 86 4.66 -8.11 -4.38
N VAL A 87 5.32 -7.86 -3.26
CA VAL A 87 5.44 -6.54 -2.64
C VAL A 87 6.91 -6.15 -2.49
N GLU A 88 7.26 -4.99 -3.00
CA GLU A 88 8.57 -4.37 -2.87
C GLU A 88 8.48 -3.13 -1.99
N HIS A 89 9.53 -2.87 -1.20
CA HIS A 89 9.59 -1.75 -0.26
C HIS A 89 10.82 -0.91 -0.56
N GLU A 90 10.61 0.37 -0.86
CA GLU A 90 11.65 1.32 -1.26
C GLU A 90 11.67 2.54 -0.32
N ILE A 91 12.85 3.06 -0.01
CA ILE A 91 13.04 4.27 0.81
C ILE A 91 13.48 5.46 -0.04
#